data_AF-A0A932B7F6-F1
#
_entry.id   AF-A0A932B7F6-F1
#
_cell.length_a   1.000
_cell.length_b   1.000
_cell.length_c   1.000
_cell.angle_alpha   90.00
_cell.angle_beta   90.00
_cell.angle_gamma   90.00
#
_symmetry.space_group_name_H-M   'P 1'
#
loop_
_entity.id
_entity.type
_entity.pdbx_description
1 polymer ?
#
loop_
_entity_poly.entity_id
_entity_poly.type
_entity_poly.pdbx_seq_one_letter_code
_entity_poly.pdbx_strand_id
1 'polypeptide(L)'
;MSLSGCAAMFHGSTQQVSVRSNVPGTEIYANEAYIGKDNGVTTFQKNKNYTLTARKAGCSDVSVPTSKSFDAITLLGVLIDFGLVSVLLIDGAATGAWQQFDQTSYVIDPRCPQ
;
A
#
# COMPACT_ATOMS: atom_id res chain seq x y z
N MET A 1 -20.73 20.48 10.59
CA MET A 1 -19.52 20.81 9.80
C MET A 1 -18.75 19.52 9.59
N SER A 2 -18.76 19.03 8.35
CA SER A 2 -18.29 17.72 7.95
C SER A 2 -16.78 17.63 8.01
N LEU A 3 -16.25 16.99 9.05
CA LEU A 3 -14.84 16.61 9.17
C LEU A 3 -14.60 15.16 8.72
N SER A 4 -15.46 14.62 7.84
CA SER A 4 -15.42 13.21 7.40
C SER A 4 -14.73 12.98 6.05
N GLY A 5 -14.36 14.04 5.32
CA GLY A 5 -13.85 13.93 3.95
C GLY A 5 -12.41 13.43 3.81
N CYS A 6 -11.50 13.86 4.70
CA CYS A 6 -10.08 13.47 4.60
C CYS A 6 -9.73 12.23 5.42
N ALA A 7 -10.44 11.97 6.53
CA ALA A 7 -10.15 10.83 7.41
C ALA A 7 -10.59 9.47 6.83
N ALA A 8 -11.64 9.46 5.98
CA ALA A 8 -12.12 8.26 5.31
C ALA A 8 -11.11 7.69 4.30
N MET A 9 -10.23 8.54 3.74
CA MET A 9 -9.17 8.11 2.82
C MET A 9 -8.11 7.24 3.52
N PHE A 10 -7.98 7.34 4.86
CA PHE A 10 -7.00 6.57 5.63
C PHE A 10 -7.56 5.24 6.15
N HIS A 11 -8.88 5.12 6.31
CA HIS A 11 -9.55 3.92 6.85
C HIS A 11 -10.41 3.19 5.78
N GLY A 12 -9.92 3.11 4.55
CA GLY A 12 -10.55 2.33 3.46
C GLY A 12 -9.96 0.93 3.31
N SER A 13 -10.46 0.15 2.33
CA SER A 13 -9.87 -1.13 1.88
C SER A 13 -8.65 -0.95 0.96
N THR A 14 -8.34 0.30 0.61
CA THR A 14 -7.20 0.67 -0.25
C THR A 14 -6.31 1.70 0.41
N GLN A 15 -5.04 1.75 0.00
CA GLN A 15 -4.11 2.82 0.32
C GLN A 15 -3.36 3.29 -0.91
N GLN A 16 -3.22 4.60 -1.07
CA GLN A 16 -2.35 5.18 -2.10
C GLN A 16 -0.89 5.06 -1.64
N VAL A 17 -0.04 4.55 -2.52
CA VAL A 17 1.39 4.34 -2.28
C VAL A 17 2.18 5.09 -3.33
N SER A 18 3.13 5.91 -2.88
CA SER A 18 4.11 6.58 -3.73
C SER A 18 5.43 5.83 -3.70
N VAL A 19 6.05 5.72 -4.86
CA VAL A 19 7.34 5.06 -5.02
C VAL A 19 8.22 5.96 -5.88
N ARG A 20 9.48 6.11 -5.48
CA ARG A 20 10.48 6.85 -6.25
C ARG A 20 11.81 6.10 -6.28
N SER A 21 12.60 6.39 -7.31
CA SER A 21 14.00 6.04 -7.40
C SER A 21 14.85 7.30 -7.51
N ASN A 22 16.02 7.28 -6.89
CA ASN A 22 17.05 8.30 -7.04
C ASN A 22 17.90 8.07 -8.31
N VAL A 23 17.80 6.89 -8.93
CA VAL A 23 18.51 6.55 -10.17
C VAL A 23 17.64 6.95 -11.37
N PRO A 24 18.05 7.91 -12.21
CA PRO A 24 17.26 8.33 -13.36
C PRO A 24 17.12 7.22 -14.41
N GLY A 25 15.97 7.20 -15.09
CA GLY A 25 15.61 6.16 -16.04
C GLY A 25 15.11 4.86 -15.43
N THR A 26 14.83 4.81 -14.14
CA THR A 26 14.39 3.57 -13.47
C THR A 26 12.91 3.32 -13.71
N GLU A 27 12.57 2.14 -14.21
CA GLU A 27 11.20 1.68 -14.34
C GLU A 27 10.74 1.02 -13.04
N ILE A 28 9.59 1.44 -12.53
CA ILE A 28 9.05 0.97 -11.26
C ILE A 28 7.83 0.10 -11.53
N TYR A 29 7.78 -1.04 -10.85
CA TYR A 29 6.70 -2.01 -10.93
C TYR A 29 6.14 -2.29 -9.54
N ALA A 30 4.84 -2.50 -9.47
CA ALA A 30 4.19 -3.12 -8.32
C ALA A 30 3.71 -4.51 -8.75
N ASN A 31 4.33 -5.54 -8.19
CA ASN A 31 4.36 -6.90 -8.73
C ASN A 31 4.90 -6.85 -10.18
N GLU A 32 4.04 -7.14 -11.16
CA GLU A 32 4.38 -7.11 -12.59
C GLU A 32 3.79 -5.88 -13.31
N ALA A 33 2.96 -5.09 -12.61
CA ALA A 33 2.31 -3.92 -13.20
C ALA A 33 3.25 -2.72 -13.18
N TYR A 34 3.53 -2.14 -14.35
CA TYR A 34 4.30 -0.91 -14.47
C TYR A 34 3.52 0.25 -13.84
N ILE A 35 4.17 1.00 -12.95
CA ILE A 35 3.55 2.14 -12.25
C ILE A 35 4.14 3.50 -12.63
N GLY A 36 5.33 3.52 -13.23
CA GLY A 36 5.97 4.77 -13.65
C GLY A 36 7.48 4.67 -13.84
N LYS A 37 8.07 5.76 -14.32
CA LYS A 37 9.51 5.92 -14.53
C LYS A 37 10.02 7.01 -13.60
N ASP A 38 11.08 6.72 -12.87
CA ASP A 38 11.70 7.53 -11.79
C ASP A 38 10.80 7.74 -10.57
N ASN A 39 9.50 7.95 -10.78
CA ASN A 39 8.48 7.96 -9.75
C ASN A 39 7.17 7.34 -10.26
N GLY A 40 6.33 6.94 -9.32
CA GLY A 40 5.01 6.39 -9.60
C GLY A 40 4.11 6.49 -8.37
N VAL A 41 2.82 6.64 -8.60
CA VAL A 41 1.80 6.60 -7.55
C VAL A 41 0.75 5.58 -7.96
N THR A 42 0.46 4.65 -7.06
CA THR A 42 -0.50 3.57 -7.32
C THR A 42 -1.35 3.31 -6.09
N THR A 43 -2.44 2.58 -6.26
CA THR A 43 -3.37 2.25 -5.17
C THR A 43 -3.27 0.76 -4.86
N PHE A 44 -2.90 0.44 -3.64
CA PHE A 44 -2.83 -0.92 -3.14
C PHE A 44 -4.11 -1.33 -2.44
N GLN A 45 -4.55 -2.54 -2.72
CA GLN A 45 -5.64 -3.21 -2.00
C GLN A 45 -5.08 -3.84 -0.73
N LYS A 46 -5.65 -3.52 0.43
CA LYS A 46 -5.15 -3.99 1.73
C LYS A 46 -5.25 -5.51 1.90
N ASN A 47 -6.19 -6.18 1.22
CA ASN A 47 -6.27 -7.63 1.17
C ASN A 47 -5.26 -8.30 0.20
N LYS A 48 -4.43 -7.55 -0.53
CA LYS A 48 -3.43 -8.09 -1.48
C LYS A 48 -2.00 -7.76 -1.06
N ASN A 49 -1.08 -8.67 -1.31
CA ASN A 49 0.34 -8.43 -1.07
C ASN A 49 0.99 -7.88 -2.34
N TYR A 50 1.94 -6.96 -2.15
CA TYR A 50 2.67 -6.33 -3.24
C TYR A 50 4.17 -6.47 -3.02
N THR A 51 4.90 -6.60 -4.11
CA THR A 51 6.35 -6.49 -4.17
C THR A 51 6.68 -5.36 -5.12
N LEU A 52 7.39 -4.36 -4.62
CA LEU A 52 7.85 -3.26 -5.47
C LEU A 52 9.16 -3.66 -6.12
N THR A 53 9.28 -3.47 -7.44
CA THR A 53 10.49 -3.79 -8.19
C THR A 53 10.98 -2.56 -8.95
N ALA A 54 12.26 -2.22 -8.77
CA ALA A 54 12.97 -1.22 -9.55
C ALA A 54 13.82 -1.91 -10.61
N ARG A 55 13.63 -1.54 -11.89
CA ARG A 55 14.35 -2.09 -13.03
C ARG A 55 15.02 -0.99 -13.82
N LYS A 56 16.24 -1.26 -14.28
CA LYS A 56 16.95 -0.37 -15.21
C LYS A 56 17.97 -1.16 -16.02
N ALA A 57 18.01 -0.94 -17.32
CA ALA A 57 18.99 -1.56 -18.19
C ALA A 57 20.42 -1.25 -17.71
N GLY A 58 21.25 -2.29 -17.60
CA GLY A 58 22.63 -2.17 -17.10
C GLY A 58 22.75 -2.13 -15.57
N CYS A 59 21.66 -2.25 -14.82
CA CYS A 59 21.65 -2.38 -13.38
C CYS A 59 20.98 -3.71 -12.97
N SER A 60 21.30 -4.21 -11.78
CA SER A 60 20.60 -5.36 -11.19
C SER A 60 19.30 -4.89 -10.53
N ASP A 61 18.21 -5.57 -10.87
CA ASP A 61 16.88 -5.28 -10.31
C ASP A 61 16.87 -5.44 -8.78
N VAL A 62 16.08 -4.59 -8.12
CA VAL A 62 15.85 -4.68 -6.67
C VAL A 62 14.36 -4.83 -6.42
N SER A 63 14.00 -5.83 -5.61
CA SER A 63 12.62 -6.09 -5.22
C SER A 63 12.45 -5.99 -3.70
N VAL A 64 11.44 -5.26 -3.26
CA VAL A 64 11.12 -5.04 -1.84
C VAL A 64 9.66 -5.42 -1.60
N PRO A 65 9.39 -6.45 -0.76
CA PRO A 65 8.02 -6.78 -0.38
C PRO A 65 7.45 -5.69 0.53
N THR A 66 6.16 -5.37 0.36
CA THR A 66 5.45 -4.46 1.25
C THR A 66 4.99 -5.18 2.51
N SER A 67 5.15 -4.56 3.67
CA SER A 67 4.67 -5.10 4.96
C SER A 67 3.38 -4.43 5.41
N LYS A 68 2.64 -5.13 6.28
CA LYS A 68 1.35 -4.68 6.82
C LYS A 68 1.25 -4.97 8.30
N SER A 69 0.54 -4.11 9.01
CA SER A 69 0.17 -4.23 10.41
C SER A 69 -1.34 -4.25 10.59
N PHE A 70 -1.78 -4.71 11.75
CA PHE A 70 -3.19 -4.69 12.14
C PHE A 70 -3.60 -3.28 12.60
N ASP A 71 -4.70 -2.76 12.05
CA ASP A 71 -5.30 -1.48 12.43
C ASP A 71 -6.39 -1.71 13.50
N ALA A 72 -5.98 -1.51 14.75
CA ALA A 72 -6.84 -1.69 15.92
C ALA A 72 -7.93 -0.61 16.07
N ILE A 73 -7.79 0.56 15.44
CA ILE A 73 -8.78 1.65 15.51
C ILE A 73 -10.01 1.26 14.68
N THR A 74 -9.78 0.68 13.49
CA THR A 74 -10.86 0.13 12.67
C THR A 74 -11.60 -1.00 13.41
N LEU A 75 -10.89 -1.86 14.15
CA LEU A 75 -11.52 -2.90 14.98
C LEU A 75 -12.34 -2.30 16.14
N LEU A 76 -11.81 -1.29 16.83
CA LEU A 76 -12.51 -0.61 17.92
C LEU A 76 -13.83 -0.01 17.45
N GLY A 77 -13.85 0.71 16.32
CA GLY A 77 -15.06 1.30 15.75
C GLY A 77 -16.18 0.28 15.46
N VAL A 78 -15.81 -0.94 15.05
CA VAL A 78 -16.77 -2.04 14.79
C VAL A 78 -17.36 -2.61 16.10
N LEU A 79 -16.59 -2.63 17.19
CA LEU A 79 -17.02 -3.21 18.46
C LEU A 79 -17.97 -2.31 19.26
N ILE A 80 -17.93 -0.99 19.07
CA ILE A 80 -18.78 -0.03 19.79
C ILE A 80 -20.23 -0.01 19.26
N ASP A 81 -20.47 -0.54 18.04
CA ASP A 81 -21.76 -0.41 17.34
C ASP A 81 -22.76 -1.57 17.61
N PHE A 82 -22.42 -2.51 18.51
CA PHE A 82 -23.24 -3.55 19.21
C PHE A 82 -24.42 -4.27 18.51
N GLY A 83 -24.62 -4.14 17.19
CA GLY A 83 -25.73 -4.76 16.44
C GLY A 83 -25.35 -5.27 15.04
N LEU A 84 -24.21 -4.82 14.48
CA LEU A 84 -23.70 -5.22 13.14
C LEU A 84 -22.38 -5.99 13.19
N VAL A 85 -21.95 -6.37 14.39
CA VAL A 85 -20.61 -6.91 14.68
C VAL A 85 -20.26 -8.11 13.81
N SER A 86 -21.16 -9.09 13.65
CA SER A 86 -20.86 -10.31 12.90
C SER A 86 -20.60 -10.07 11.42
N VAL A 87 -21.38 -9.22 10.75
CA VAL A 87 -21.23 -8.94 9.31
C VAL A 87 -19.95 -8.14 9.04
N LEU A 88 -19.68 -7.12 9.87
CA LEU A 88 -18.50 -6.28 9.73
C LEU A 88 -17.20 -7.02 10.10
N LEU A 89 -17.28 -8.04 10.98
CA LEU A 89 -16.13 -8.91 11.26
C LEU A 89 -15.72 -9.74 10.04
N ILE A 90 -16.69 -10.29 9.33
CA ILE A 90 -16.42 -11.13 8.15
C ILE A 90 -15.98 -10.25 6.98
N ASP A 91 -16.66 -9.12 6.77
CA ASP A 91 -16.37 -8.19 5.67
C ASP A 91 -15.03 -7.47 5.86
N GLY A 92 -14.69 -7.07 7.09
CA GLY A 92 -13.40 -6.46 7.42
C GLY A 92 -12.21 -7.39 7.18
N ALA A 93 -12.37 -8.68 7.48
CA ALA A 93 -11.36 -9.70 7.18
C ALA A 93 -11.24 -9.98 5.67
N ALA A 94 -12.37 -10.05 4.95
CA ALA A 94 -12.39 -10.31 3.51
C ALA A 94 -11.84 -9.14 2.68
N THR A 95 -12.16 -7.91 3.05
CA THR A 95 -11.69 -6.69 2.39
C THR A 95 -10.30 -6.26 2.84
N GLY A 96 -9.80 -6.82 3.96
CA GLY A 96 -8.54 -6.40 4.57
C GLY A 96 -8.61 -5.01 5.21
N ALA A 97 -9.81 -4.51 5.51
CA ALA A 97 -9.99 -3.19 6.11
C ALA A 97 -9.24 -3.03 7.44
N TRP A 98 -9.02 -4.13 8.17
CA TRP A 98 -8.25 -4.18 9.42
C TRP A 98 -6.75 -4.26 9.24
N GLN A 99 -6.28 -4.30 8.00
CA GLN A 99 -4.87 -4.26 7.70
C GLN A 99 -4.52 -2.86 7.23
N GLN A 100 -3.30 -2.44 7.53
CA GLN A 100 -2.73 -1.21 7.04
C GLN A 100 -1.31 -1.49 6.57
N PHE A 101 -0.95 -1.02 5.38
CA PHE A 101 0.45 -1.03 4.96
C PHE A 101 1.27 -0.16 5.90
N ASP A 102 2.39 -0.70 6.36
CA ASP A 102 3.26 -0.03 7.34
C ASP A 102 3.87 1.26 6.78
N GLN A 103 4.01 1.31 5.45
CA GLN A 103 4.58 2.42 4.71
C GLN A 103 3.76 2.68 3.44
N THR A 104 3.57 3.95 3.12
CA THR A 104 2.91 4.41 1.88
C THR A 104 3.85 5.21 0.98
N SER A 105 5.11 5.34 1.36
CA SER A 105 6.14 6.04 0.60
C SER A 105 7.41 5.20 0.58
N TYR A 106 7.87 4.85 -0.62
CA TYR A 106 9.04 4.00 -0.82
C TYR A 106 10.09 4.72 -1.65
N VAL A 107 11.35 4.49 -1.28
CA VAL A 107 12.51 4.80 -2.11
C VAL A 107 13.19 3.49 -2.45
N ILE A 108 13.21 3.13 -3.73
CA ILE A 108 13.83 1.90 -4.21
C ILE A 108 14.76 2.23 -5.38
N ASP A 109 15.98 1.73 -5.30
CA ASP A 109 17.01 1.99 -6.30
C ASP A 109 17.53 0.67 -6.86
N PRO A 110 17.63 0.53 -8.19
CA PRO A 110 18.30 -0.62 -8.77
C PRO A 110 19.80 -0.57 -8.45
N ARG A 111 20.44 -1.73 -8.33
CA ARG A 111 21.87 -1.82 -8.05
C ARG A 111 22.65 -1.65 -9.34
N CYS A 112 23.05 -0.42 -9.62
CA CYS A 112 23.89 -0.11 -10.78
C CYS A 112 25.38 -0.36 -10.49
N PRO A 113 26.15 -0.86 -11.46
CA PRO A 113 27.61 -0.83 -11.36
C PRO A 113 28.07 0.63 -11.22
N GLN A 114 29.05 0.86 -10.35
CA GLN A 114 29.66 2.18 -10.13
C GLN A 114 30.43 2.64 -11.36
#